data_AF-A0A654LYH4-F1
#
_entry.id   AF-A0A654LYH4-F1
#
_cell.length_a   1.000
_cell.length_b   1.000
_cell.length_c   1.000
_cell.angle_alpha   90.00
_cell.angle_beta   90.00
_cell.angle_gamma   90.00
#
_symmetry.space_group_name_H-M   'P 1'
#
loop_
_entity.id
_entity.type
_entity.pdbx_description
1 polymer ?
#
loop_
_entity_poly.entity_id
_entity_poly.type
_entity_poly.pdbx_seq_one_letter_code
_entity_poly.pdbx_strand_id
1 'polypeptide(L)'
;MTKTKHLLIASTVLFTAAVVLVASMNSNNVMAQSADGINTFSAQGSMGNLVLSPEAMQSLNASQDTNLNYVTGGNWSFDVSNGQLQDFKVELNRHSLGGHEVETHVIDGLTDVTPIINTTGNNELVLVGNNTQFKGLANIKTVETGKVWEDVPILAYLINGHILNISFDPAKTEGHFLNLPLLGVVTSLTEGSSGSQANSTATQ
;
A
#
# COMPACT_ATOMS: atom_id res chain seq x y z
N MET A 1 8.97 11.73 55.70
CA MET A 1 8.59 12.62 54.57
C MET A 1 9.06 11.98 53.28
N THR A 2 8.11 11.34 52.62
CA THR A 2 8.19 10.66 51.33
C THR A 2 8.06 11.67 50.19
N LYS A 3 8.75 11.41 49.07
CA LYS A 3 8.30 11.58 47.66
C LYS A 3 9.44 12.05 46.75
N THR A 4 10.20 11.10 46.22
CA THR A 4 10.86 11.22 44.89
C THR A 4 11.25 9.83 44.40
N LYS A 5 10.22 8.99 44.18
CA LYS A 5 10.31 7.75 43.42
C LYS A 5 9.11 7.65 42.48
N HIS A 6 8.90 8.67 41.64
CA HIS A 6 7.87 8.63 40.59
C HIS A 6 8.32 9.49 39.41
N LEU A 7 9.42 9.10 38.75
CA LEU A 7 9.73 9.64 37.43
C LEU A 7 10.61 8.66 36.64
N LEU A 8 10.17 7.41 36.53
CA LEU A 8 10.79 6.43 35.62
C LEU A 8 9.83 5.28 35.21
N ILE A 9 8.51 5.50 35.32
CA ILE A 9 7.49 4.53 34.88
C ILE A 9 6.37 5.27 34.13
N ALA A 10 6.76 6.13 33.17
CA ALA A 10 5.81 6.79 32.28
C ALA A 10 6.26 6.77 30.81
N SER A 11 7.18 5.87 30.46
CA SER A 11 7.63 5.70 29.06
C SER A 11 7.50 4.27 28.53
N THR A 12 6.94 3.34 29.31
CA THR A 12 6.74 1.93 28.91
C THR A 12 5.27 1.55 28.75
N VAL A 13 4.32 2.49 28.84
CA VAL A 13 2.87 2.21 28.74
C VAL A 13 2.24 2.72 27.43
N LEU A 14 2.97 3.48 26.62
CA LEU A 14 2.48 3.94 25.31
C LEU A 14 2.92 3.08 24.12
N PHE A 15 3.66 1.98 24.36
CA PHE A 15 4.02 0.99 23.33
C PHE A 15 3.35 -0.38 23.53
N THR A 16 2.41 -0.49 24.46
CA THR A 16 1.68 -1.74 24.76
C THR A 16 0.19 -1.66 24.46
N ALA A 17 -0.25 -0.63 23.71
CA ALA A 17 -1.62 -0.51 23.22
C ALA A 17 -1.77 -0.88 21.72
N ALA A 18 -0.66 -1.11 21.00
CA ALA A 18 -0.69 -1.51 19.59
C ALA A 18 -0.72 -3.04 19.37
N VAL A 19 -0.56 -3.86 20.43
CA VAL A 19 -0.42 -5.32 20.30
C VAL A 19 -1.70 -6.10 20.74
N VAL A 20 -2.75 -5.43 21.23
CA VAL A 20 -3.97 -6.13 21.71
C VAL A 20 -5.19 -5.96 20.80
N LEU A 21 -5.12 -5.14 19.74
CA LEU A 21 -6.25 -4.97 18.81
C LEU A 21 -6.39 -6.07 17.73
N VAL A 22 -5.58 -7.14 17.79
CA VAL A 22 -5.65 -8.25 16.81
C VAL A 22 -6.58 -9.39 17.28
N ALA A 23 -7.02 -9.42 18.54
CA ALA A 23 -7.79 -10.54 19.08
C ALA A 23 -9.33 -10.41 18.94
N SER A 24 -9.88 -9.23 18.61
CA SER A 24 -11.34 -8.99 18.67
C SER A 24 -12.06 -8.88 17.33
N MET A 25 -11.41 -9.16 16.19
CA MET A 25 -12.07 -9.14 14.87
C MET A 25 -12.58 -10.51 14.41
N ASN A 26 -12.43 -11.57 15.22
CA ASN A 26 -12.78 -12.92 14.81
C ASN A 26 -14.21 -13.29 15.24
N SER A 27 -15.22 -12.68 14.62
CA SER A 27 -16.61 -13.16 14.61
C SER A 27 -17.40 -12.54 13.46
N ASN A 28 -16.91 -12.69 12.24
CA ASN A 28 -17.74 -12.65 11.05
C ASN A 28 -17.54 -13.99 10.34
N ASN A 29 -18.64 -14.60 9.89
CA ASN A 29 -18.60 -15.84 9.13
C ASN A 29 -17.83 -15.60 7.82
N VAL A 30 -16.50 -15.77 7.86
CA VAL A 30 -15.65 -15.82 6.67
C VAL A 30 -15.84 -17.23 6.12
N MET A 31 -16.46 -17.31 4.94
CA MET A 31 -16.39 -18.52 4.10
C MET A 31 -14.92 -18.95 4.07
N ALA A 32 -14.61 -20.14 4.58
CA ALA A 32 -13.24 -20.63 4.64
C ALA A 32 -12.65 -20.62 3.23
N GLN A 33 -11.80 -19.64 2.93
CA GLN A 33 -10.98 -19.63 1.73
C GLN A 33 -10.06 -20.85 1.82
N SER A 34 -9.93 -21.62 0.75
CA SER A 34 -9.04 -22.78 0.75
C SER A 34 -7.63 -22.34 1.17
N ALA A 35 -6.90 -23.25 1.81
CA ALA A 35 -5.53 -22.99 2.25
C ALA A 35 -4.56 -22.62 1.11
N ASP A 36 -5.01 -22.68 -0.15
CA ASP A 36 -4.22 -22.48 -1.36
C ASP A 36 -4.30 -21.05 -1.94
N GLY A 37 -5.17 -20.18 -1.40
CA GLY A 37 -5.33 -18.80 -1.88
C GLY A 37 -5.88 -18.68 -3.31
N ILE A 38 -6.16 -17.45 -3.74
CA ILE A 38 -6.66 -17.16 -5.09
C ILE A 38 -5.55 -16.48 -5.90
N ASN A 39 -5.14 -17.10 -7.01
CA ASN A 39 -4.03 -16.60 -7.84
C ASN A 39 -4.49 -15.79 -9.06
N THR A 40 -5.79 -15.52 -9.19
CA THR A 40 -6.33 -14.64 -10.23
C THR A 40 -7.33 -13.69 -9.59
N PHE A 41 -7.02 -12.40 -9.56
CA PHE A 41 -7.84 -11.38 -8.91
C PHE A 41 -7.42 -9.99 -9.41
N SER A 42 -8.29 -8.99 -9.25
CA SER A 42 -8.01 -7.60 -9.58
C SER A 42 -8.39 -6.69 -8.43
N ALA A 43 -7.67 -5.58 -8.29
CA ALA A 43 -7.96 -4.58 -7.28
C ALA A 43 -7.76 -3.18 -7.85
N GLN A 44 -8.63 -2.26 -7.45
CA GLN A 44 -8.51 -0.85 -7.81
C GLN A 44 -9.01 0.04 -6.67
N GLY A 45 -8.59 1.30 -6.71
CA GLY A 45 -8.95 2.25 -5.68
C GLY A 45 -8.47 3.66 -5.96
N SER A 46 -8.62 4.50 -4.95
CA SER A 46 -8.11 5.86 -4.94
C SER A 46 -7.11 6.06 -3.80
N MET A 47 -6.19 6.99 -3.97
CA MET A 47 -5.22 7.42 -2.95
C MET A 47 -5.49 8.86 -2.55
N GLY A 48 -5.23 9.16 -1.28
CA GLY A 48 -5.34 10.50 -0.73
C GLY A 48 -4.45 10.62 0.49
N ASN A 49 -3.33 11.33 0.35
CA ASN A 49 -2.30 11.45 1.36
C ASN A 49 -2.01 12.92 1.61
N LEU A 50 -2.13 13.33 2.87
CA LEU A 50 -1.72 14.64 3.35
C LEU A 50 -0.28 14.53 3.85
N VAL A 51 0.62 15.29 3.24
CA VAL A 51 2.03 15.34 3.60
C VAL A 51 2.33 16.70 4.20
N LEU A 52 2.71 16.70 5.49
CA LEU A 52 3.03 17.89 6.25
C LEU A 52 4.38 17.75 6.92
N SER A 53 5.21 18.79 6.80
CA SER A 53 6.34 18.99 7.71
C SER A 53 5.87 19.22 9.15
N PRO A 54 6.66 18.86 10.18
CA PRO A 54 6.35 19.15 11.58
C PRO A 54 6.03 20.62 11.86
N GLU A 55 6.66 21.54 11.13
CA GLU A 55 6.43 22.98 11.21
C GLU A 55 5.03 23.34 10.67
N ALA A 56 4.63 22.77 9.54
CA ALA A 56 3.33 23.04 8.93
C ALA A 56 2.14 22.49 9.75
N MET A 57 2.35 21.43 10.54
CA MET A 57 1.34 20.94 11.48
C MET A 57 0.97 21.96 12.58
N GLN A 58 1.90 22.87 12.92
CA GLN A 58 1.69 23.85 13.99
C GLN A 58 0.97 25.11 13.48
N SER A 59 1.06 25.39 12.18
CA SER A 59 0.30 26.45 11.52
C SER A 59 -0.08 26.00 10.12
N LEU A 60 -1.32 25.52 9.95
CA LEU A 60 -1.93 25.31 8.62
C LEU A 60 -2.23 26.67 7.98
N ASN A 61 -1.20 27.45 7.71
CA ASN A 61 -1.29 28.70 6.98
C ASN A 61 -0.94 28.43 5.53
N ALA A 62 -1.94 28.54 4.65
CA ALA A 62 -1.80 28.39 3.20
C ALA A 62 -0.81 29.39 2.57
N SER A 63 -0.35 30.40 3.32
CA SER A 63 0.64 31.38 2.86
C SER A 63 2.09 30.88 2.92
N GLN A 64 2.34 29.66 3.41
CA GLN A 64 3.64 29.00 3.35
C GLN A 64 3.57 27.77 2.43
N ASP A 65 3.28 28.06 1.17
CA ASP A 65 3.42 27.08 0.10
C ASP A 65 4.90 26.73 -0.04
N THR A 66 5.27 25.56 0.46
CA THR A 66 6.63 25.03 0.32
C THR A 66 6.52 23.70 -0.40
N ASN A 67 7.58 23.31 -1.10
CA ASN A 67 7.64 21.99 -1.75
C ASN A 67 7.58 20.80 -0.79
N LEU A 68 7.50 21.03 0.52
CA LEU A 68 7.49 20.02 1.58
C LEU A 68 6.09 19.76 2.15
N ASN A 69 5.08 20.58 1.81
CA ASN A 69 3.72 20.43 2.29
C ASN A 69 2.76 20.33 1.12
N TYR A 70 2.07 19.21 0.98
CA TYR A 70 1.19 18.98 -0.16
C TYR A 70 0.14 17.93 0.15
N VAL A 71 -0.91 17.94 -0.66
CA VAL A 71 -1.83 16.81 -0.78
C VAL A 71 -1.45 16.07 -2.05
N THR A 72 -1.31 14.75 -1.97
CA THR A 72 -1.17 13.91 -3.15
C THR A 72 -2.27 12.87 -3.18
N GLY A 73 -2.91 12.71 -4.32
CA GLY A 73 -4.00 11.76 -4.48
C GLY A 73 -4.22 11.42 -5.94
N GLY A 74 -4.98 10.36 -6.18
CA GLY A 74 -5.24 9.87 -7.53
C GLY A 74 -5.75 8.45 -7.49
N ASN A 75 -5.49 7.69 -8.55
CA ASN A 75 -6.05 6.36 -8.73
C ASN A 75 -4.97 5.30 -8.85
N TRP A 76 -5.33 4.08 -8.48
CA TRP A 76 -4.46 2.93 -8.66
C TRP A 76 -5.28 1.70 -9.06
N SER A 77 -4.64 0.78 -9.77
CA SER A 77 -5.20 -0.51 -10.12
C SER A 77 -4.09 -1.53 -10.33
N PHE A 78 -4.41 -2.81 -10.16
CA PHE A 78 -3.58 -3.90 -10.65
C PHE A 78 -4.43 -5.15 -10.87
N ASP A 79 -3.93 -6.02 -11.75
CA ASP A 79 -4.48 -7.33 -12.01
C ASP A 79 -3.45 -8.41 -11.63
N VAL A 80 -3.93 -9.55 -11.21
CA VAL A 80 -3.14 -10.77 -11.05
C VAL A 80 -3.82 -11.86 -11.86
N SER A 81 -3.06 -12.54 -12.72
CA SER A 81 -3.53 -13.69 -13.48
C SER A 81 -2.55 -14.83 -13.36
N ASN A 82 -3.03 -16.00 -12.95
CA ASN A 82 -2.21 -17.20 -12.75
C ASN A 82 -0.94 -16.91 -11.91
N GLY A 83 -1.11 -16.14 -10.83
CA GLY A 83 -0.04 -15.79 -9.90
C GLY A 83 0.91 -14.68 -10.36
N GLN A 84 0.68 -14.07 -11.53
CA GLN A 84 1.53 -13.02 -12.08
C GLN A 84 0.83 -11.67 -12.07
N LEU A 85 1.53 -10.63 -11.61
CA LEU A 85 1.03 -9.26 -11.65
C LEU A 85 1.00 -8.74 -13.08
N GLN A 86 -0.07 -8.05 -13.42
CA GLN A 86 -0.29 -7.37 -14.69
C GLN A 86 -0.91 -6.00 -14.43
N ASP A 87 -0.76 -5.08 -15.38
CA ASP A 87 -1.49 -3.80 -15.42
C ASP A 87 -1.44 -2.98 -14.12
N PHE A 88 -0.32 -3.06 -13.39
CA PHE A 88 -0.10 -2.25 -12.20
C PHE A 88 0.03 -0.77 -12.60
N LYS A 89 -0.94 0.04 -12.23
CA LYS A 89 -1.03 1.45 -12.61
C LYS A 89 -1.24 2.30 -11.38
N VAL A 90 -0.50 3.41 -11.31
CA VAL A 90 -0.67 4.44 -10.29
C VAL A 90 -0.54 5.79 -10.95
N GLU A 91 -1.51 6.66 -10.74
CA GLU A 91 -1.44 8.07 -11.12
C GLU A 91 -1.69 8.91 -9.88
N LEU A 92 -0.78 9.85 -9.60
CA LEU A 92 -0.80 10.70 -8.42
C LEU A 92 -0.69 12.15 -8.84
N ASN A 93 -1.70 12.93 -8.49
CA ASN A 93 -1.72 14.37 -8.67
C ASN A 93 -1.34 15.02 -7.34
N ARG A 94 -0.28 15.81 -7.36
CA ARG A 94 0.21 16.57 -6.22
C ARG A 94 -0.31 18.00 -6.32
N HIS A 95 -0.91 18.47 -5.23
CA HIS A 95 -1.37 19.85 -5.06
C HIS A 95 -0.68 20.50 -3.86
N SER A 96 -0.28 21.76 -4.03
CA SER A 96 0.10 22.62 -2.91
C SER A 96 -1.06 22.79 -1.92
N LEU A 97 -0.75 23.19 -0.68
CA LEU A 97 -1.79 23.57 0.28
C LEU A 97 -2.55 24.85 -0.14
N GLY A 98 -2.02 25.61 -1.09
CA GLY A 98 -2.71 26.74 -1.73
C GLY A 98 -3.75 26.32 -2.78
N GLY A 99 -3.84 25.02 -3.12
CA GLY A 99 -4.80 24.49 -4.09
C GLY A 99 -4.31 24.53 -5.54
N HIS A 100 -3.03 24.83 -5.78
CA HIS A 100 -2.43 24.75 -7.12
C HIS A 100 -1.92 23.34 -7.38
N GLU A 101 -2.27 22.79 -8.55
CA GLU A 101 -1.64 21.59 -9.09
C GLU A 101 -0.15 21.83 -9.31
N VAL A 102 0.68 20.86 -8.94
CA VAL A 102 2.14 20.96 -8.93
C VAL A 102 2.75 19.96 -9.89
N GLU A 103 2.48 18.67 -9.67
CA GLU A 103 3.11 17.58 -10.40
C GLU A 103 2.16 16.38 -10.51
N THR A 104 2.21 15.69 -11.65
CA THR A 104 1.57 14.39 -11.86
C THR A 104 2.65 13.32 -11.93
N HIS A 105 2.56 12.30 -11.06
CA HIS A 105 3.44 11.13 -11.08
C HIS A 105 2.70 9.90 -11.59
N VAL A 106 3.29 9.22 -12.56
CA VAL A 106 2.72 8.03 -13.20
C VAL A 106 3.66 6.84 -13.03
N ILE A 107 3.07 5.70 -12.68
CA ILE A 107 3.67 4.37 -12.69
C ILE A 107 2.82 3.50 -13.60
N ASP A 108 3.44 2.90 -14.60
CA ASP A 108 2.77 2.01 -15.57
C ASP A 108 3.59 0.73 -15.72
N GLY A 109 3.18 -0.28 -14.94
CA GLY A 109 3.83 -1.57 -14.83
C GLY A 109 4.89 -1.66 -13.73
N LEU A 110 5.15 -2.90 -13.31
CA LEU A 110 6.29 -3.29 -12.50
C LEU A 110 7.10 -4.37 -13.23
N THR A 111 8.41 -4.34 -13.07
CA THR A 111 9.32 -5.43 -13.48
C THR A 111 9.82 -6.19 -12.25
N ASP A 112 10.36 -7.39 -12.48
CA ASP A 112 10.94 -8.27 -11.44
C ASP A 112 10.02 -8.51 -10.24
N VAL A 113 8.72 -8.67 -10.53
CA VAL A 113 7.70 -8.81 -9.50
C VAL A 113 7.84 -10.14 -8.78
N THR A 114 7.86 -10.09 -7.45
CA THR A 114 7.88 -11.27 -6.58
C THR A 114 6.99 -11.07 -5.36
N PRO A 115 6.37 -12.15 -4.83
CA PRO A 115 5.67 -12.05 -3.54
C PRO A 115 6.66 -11.72 -2.42
N ILE A 116 6.21 -10.93 -1.45
CA ILE A 116 7.03 -10.65 -0.26
C ILE A 116 7.10 -11.89 0.65
N ILE A 117 5.99 -12.61 0.79
CA ILE A 117 5.94 -13.92 1.44
C ILE A 117 5.49 -14.94 0.41
N ASN A 118 6.33 -15.94 0.15
CA ASN A 118 6.03 -17.04 -0.75
C ASN A 118 5.25 -18.13 0.00
N THR A 119 3.91 -18.06 -0.07
CA THR A 119 3.00 -19.01 0.59
C THR A 119 2.78 -20.30 -0.21
N THR A 120 2.98 -20.26 -1.53
CA THR A 120 2.71 -21.36 -2.46
C THR A 120 3.95 -22.19 -2.81
N GLY A 121 5.15 -21.67 -2.53
CA GLY A 121 6.44 -22.31 -2.85
C GLY A 121 6.93 -22.06 -4.29
N ASN A 122 6.11 -21.47 -5.17
CA ASN A 122 6.41 -21.22 -6.58
C ASN A 122 6.51 -19.72 -6.95
N ASN A 123 6.60 -18.82 -5.96
CA ASN A 123 6.66 -17.37 -6.14
C ASN A 123 5.42 -16.78 -6.85
N GLU A 124 4.27 -17.44 -6.76
CA GLU A 124 3.01 -16.90 -7.25
C GLU A 124 2.44 -15.85 -6.28
N LEU A 125 1.85 -14.80 -6.82
CA LEU A 125 1.00 -13.89 -6.08
C LEU A 125 -0.35 -14.54 -5.81
N VAL A 126 -0.72 -14.61 -4.54
CA VAL A 126 -2.02 -15.12 -4.12
C VAL A 126 -2.72 -14.12 -3.21
N LEU A 127 -4.04 -14.14 -3.28
CA LEU A 127 -4.94 -13.47 -2.36
C LEU A 127 -5.35 -14.47 -1.28
N VAL A 128 -4.96 -14.19 -0.04
CA VAL A 128 -5.28 -15.04 1.13
C VAL A 128 -5.92 -14.17 2.21
N GLY A 129 -7.17 -14.46 2.55
CA GLY A 129 -7.98 -13.65 3.46
C GLY A 129 -8.11 -12.20 2.98
N ASN A 130 -8.24 -11.96 1.68
CA ASN A 130 -8.20 -10.64 1.04
C ASN A 130 -6.88 -9.86 1.24
N ASN A 131 -5.80 -10.56 1.58
CA ASN A 131 -4.47 -9.97 1.66
C ASN A 131 -3.59 -10.46 0.51
N THR A 132 -2.81 -9.56 -0.05
CA THR A 132 -1.68 -9.91 -0.93
C THR A 132 -0.56 -8.91 -0.75
N GLN A 133 0.65 -9.30 -1.10
CA GLN A 133 1.82 -8.44 -0.95
C GLN A 133 2.91 -8.82 -1.94
N PHE A 134 3.47 -7.81 -2.59
CA PHE A 134 4.45 -8.00 -3.63
C PHE A 134 5.44 -6.86 -3.66
N LYS A 135 6.59 -7.13 -4.27
CA LYS A 135 7.63 -6.16 -4.55
C LYS A 135 8.00 -6.23 -6.03
N GLY A 136 8.52 -5.15 -6.55
CA GLY A 136 9.02 -5.07 -7.92
C GLY A 136 9.83 -3.79 -8.13
N LEU A 137 10.22 -3.53 -9.37
CA LEU A 137 10.88 -2.30 -9.79
C LEU A 137 9.94 -1.52 -10.71
N ALA A 138 9.97 -0.19 -10.62
CA ALA A 138 9.15 0.67 -11.45
C ALA A 138 9.93 1.89 -11.93
N ASN A 139 9.54 2.38 -13.10
CA ASN A 139 9.88 3.73 -13.53
C ASN A 139 8.76 4.68 -13.07
N ILE A 140 9.14 5.78 -12.42
CA ILE A 140 8.20 6.81 -11.96
C ILE A 140 8.43 8.06 -12.80
N LYS A 141 7.43 8.43 -13.60
CA LYS A 141 7.50 9.59 -14.50
C LYS A 141 6.78 10.78 -13.88
N THR A 142 7.42 11.94 -13.90
CA THR A 142 6.77 13.24 -13.66
C THR A 142 6.34 13.83 -14.99
N VAL A 143 5.04 14.04 -15.19
CA VAL A 143 4.46 14.36 -16.50
C VAL A 143 4.93 15.72 -17.01
N GLU A 144 4.93 16.73 -16.14
CA GLU A 144 5.16 18.14 -16.47
C GLU A 144 6.63 18.40 -16.83
N THR A 145 7.55 17.72 -16.15
CA THR A 145 9.00 17.91 -16.34
C THR A 145 9.62 16.86 -17.26
N GLY A 146 8.95 15.73 -17.49
CA GLY A 146 9.51 14.58 -18.17
C GLY A 146 10.57 13.83 -17.36
N LYS A 147 10.82 14.21 -16.09
CA LYS A 147 11.75 13.50 -15.20
C LYS A 147 11.27 12.06 -15.00
N VAL A 148 12.20 11.12 -15.08
CA VAL A 148 11.96 9.70 -14.79
C VAL A 148 12.94 9.24 -13.73
N TRP A 149 12.43 8.70 -12.63
CA TRP A 149 13.23 7.89 -11.72
C TRP A 149 13.13 6.44 -12.17
N GLU A 150 14.28 5.84 -12.51
CA GLU A 150 14.35 4.49 -13.07
C GLU A 150 14.64 3.44 -11.99
N ASP A 151 14.12 2.22 -12.19
CA ASP A 151 14.35 1.06 -11.34
C ASP A 151 14.16 1.37 -9.85
N VAL A 152 13.03 2.02 -9.52
CA VAL A 152 12.64 2.34 -8.15
C VAL A 152 12.03 1.10 -7.50
N PRO A 153 12.61 0.56 -6.42
CA PRO A 153 11.99 -0.52 -5.66
C PRO A 153 10.65 -0.10 -5.08
N ILE A 154 9.62 -0.89 -5.38
CA ILE A 154 8.25 -0.75 -4.88
C ILE A 154 7.93 -1.90 -3.95
N LEU A 155 7.31 -1.61 -2.81
CA LEU A 155 6.61 -2.60 -2.00
C LEU A 155 5.12 -2.24 -1.95
N ALA A 156 4.25 -3.22 -2.21
CA ALA A 156 2.81 -3.06 -2.17
C ALA A 156 2.18 -4.09 -1.24
N TYR A 157 1.26 -3.64 -0.39
CA TYR A 157 0.49 -4.48 0.53
C TYR A 157 -1.00 -4.16 0.38
N LEU A 158 -1.77 -5.14 -0.08
CA LEU A 158 -3.22 -5.12 0.00
C LEU A 158 -3.63 -5.73 1.36
N ILE A 159 -4.26 -4.93 2.20
CA ILE A 159 -4.58 -5.27 3.59
C ILE A 159 -6.10 -5.41 3.71
N ASN A 160 -6.53 -6.63 4.04
CA ASN A 160 -7.92 -7.03 4.27
C ASN A 160 -8.88 -6.58 3.14
N GLY A 161 -8.39 -6.44 1.91
CA GLY A 161 -9.18 -5.96 0.77
C GLY A 161 -9.69 -4.53 0.90
N HIS A 162 -9.15 -3.73 1.83
CA HIS A 162 -9.65 -2.38 2.12
C HIS A 162 -8.62 -1.28 1.90
N ILE A 163 -7.35 -1.58 2.16
CA ILE A 163 -6.26 -0.61 2.06
C ILE A 163 -5.17 -1.16 1.14
N LEU A 164 -4.72 -0.33 0.20
CA LEU A 164 -3.44 -0.54 -0.47
C LEU A 164 -2.40 0.39 0.16
N ASN A 165 -1.29 -0.18 0.59
CA ASN A 165 -0.11 0.57 1.00
C ASN A 165 0.99 0.36 -0.05
N ILE A 166 1.46 1.46 -0.64
CA ILE A 166 2.61 1.48 -1.55
C ILE A 166 3.74 2.26 -0.90
N SER A 167 4.95 1.71 -0.94
CA SER A 167 6.16 2.42 -0.53
C SER A 167 7.23 2.36 -1.61
N PHE A 168 8.08 3.39 -1.62
CA PHE A 168 9.16 3.61 -2.57
C PHE A 168 10.47 3.69 -1.81
N ASP A 169 11.57 3.28 -2.43
CA ASP A 169 12.90 3.60 -1.91
C ASP A 169 13.13 5.13 -2.00
N PRO A 170 13.32 5.84 -0.87
CA PRO A 170 13.54 7.27 -0.88
C PRO A 170 14.86 7.67 -1.54
N ALA A 171 15.90 6.83 -1.50
CA ALA A 171 17.19 7.15 -2.13
C ALA A 171 17.07 7.15 -3.66
N LYS A 172 16.23 6.26 -4.21
CA LYS A 172 15.95 6.16 -5.65
C LYS A 172 15.06 7.28 -6.19
N THR A 173 14.33 7.95 -5.30
CA THR A 173 13.45 9.08 -5.63
C THR A 173 13.99 10.41 -5.12
N GLU A 174 15.26 10.47 -4.67
CA GLU A 174 15.89 11.67 -4.11
C GLU A 174 15.11 12.28 -2.92
N GLY A 175 14.32 11.46 -2.23
CA GLY A 175 13.47 11.88 -1.12
C GLY A 175 12.20 12.63 -1.55
N HIS A 176 11.82 12.61 -2.82
CA HIS A 176 10.67 13.36 -3.35
C HIS A 176 9.35 13.06 -2.63
N PHE A 177 9.16 11.81 -2.20
CA PHE A 177 7.98 11.35 -1.46
C PHE A 177 8.18 11.34 0.06
N LEU A 178 9.22 12.00 0.57
CA LEU A 178 9.52 12.19 2.00
C LEU A 178 9.55 10.91 2.85
N ASN A 179 9.86 9.78 2.21
CA ASN A 179 9.88 8.44 2.83
C ASN A 179 8.54 8.06 3.50
N LEU A 180 7.42 8.57 2.98
CA LEU A 180 6.09 8.23 3.45
C LEU A 180 5.47 7.14 2.56
N PRO A 181 4.84 6.12 3.15
CA PRO A 181 3.99 5.22 2.39
C PRO A 181 2.78 5.98 1.85
N LEU A 182 2.37 5.66 0.64
CA LEU A 182 1.10 6.12 0.08
C LEU A 182 0.01 5.12 0.42
N LEU A 183 -1.03 5.63 1.07
CA LEU A 183 -2.21 4.86 1.42
C LEU A 183 -3.33 5.13 0.42
N GLY A 184 -3.95 4.06 -0.03
CA GLY A 184 -5.12 4.05 -0.89
C GLY A 184 -6.26 3.25 -0.29
N VAL A 185 -7.48 3.69 -0.57
CA VAL A 185 -8.72 2.97 -0.25
C VAL A 185 -9.10 2.11 -1.45
N VAL A 186 -9.38 0.83 -1.20
CA VAL A 186 -9.86 -0.11 -2.21
C VAL A 186 -11.32 0.19 -2.52
N THR A 187 -11.65 0.42 -3.79
CA THR A 187 -13.02 0.62 -4.26
C THR A 187 -13.59 -0.63 -4.93
N SER A 188 -12.72 -1.53 -5.41
CA SER A 188 -13.11 -2.85 -5.91
C SER A 188 -11.99 -3.86 -5.69
N LEU A 189 -12.37 -5.07 -5.26
CA LEU A 189 -11.54 -6.26 -5.23
C LEU A 189 -12.38 -7.38 -5.83
N THR A 190 -11.93 -7.95 -6.94
CA THR A 190 -12.66 -8.98 -7.68
C THR A 190 -11.80 -10.22 -7.81
N GLU A 191 -12.34 -11.36 -7.41
CA GLU A 191 -11.70 -12.66 -7.61
C GLU A 191 -12.05 -13.18 -9.01
N GLY A 192 -11.03 -13.59 -9.77
CA GLY A 192 -11.24 -14.32 -11.02
C GLY A 192 -11.60 -15.76 -10.74
N SER A 193 -12.39 -16.38 -11.61
CA SER A 193 -12.68 -17.81 -11.55
C SER A 193 -11.37 -18.60 -11.63
N SER A 194 -10.99 -19.24 -10.52
CA SER A 194 -9.81 -20.09 -10.44
C SER A 194 -9.90 -21.24 -11.45
N GLY A 195 -9.02 -21.25 -12.44
CA GLY A 195 -8.83 -22.38 -13.34
C GLY A 195 -8.09 -23.52 -12.63
N SER A 196 -8.75 -24.24 -11.72
CA SER A 196 -8.37 -25.59 -11.28
C SER A 196 -9.45 -26.19 -10.38
N GLN A 197 -10.40 -26.91 -10.98
CA GLN A 197 -10.97 -28.10 -10.35
C GLN A 197 -10.87 -29.26 -11.34
N ALA A 198 -9.66 -29.81 -11.45
CA ALA A 198 -9.46 -31.14 -12.02
C ALA A 198 -9.83 -32.19 -10.96
N ASN A 199 -11.06 -32.69 -11.08
CA ASN A 199 -11.49 -34.08 -10.88
C ASN A 199 -11.02 -34.86 -9.63
N SER A 200 -11.95 -35.17 -8.73
CA SER A 200 -11.97 -36.48 -8.09
C SER A 200 -13.38 -37.07 -8.13
N THR A 201 -13.47 -38.15 -8.88
CA THR A 201 -14.56 -39.09 -9.08
C THR A 201 -15.18 -39.57 -7.76
N ALA A 202 -16.52 -39.69 -7.73
CA ALA A 202 -17.21 -40.60 -6.82
C ALA A 202 -18.26 -41.38 -7.63
N THR A 203 -17.80 -42.47 -8.24
CA THR A 203 -18.60 -43.66 -8.52
C THR A 203 -18.87 -44.39 -7.21
N GLN A 204 -20.13 -44.43 -6.78
CA GLN A 204 -20.96 -45.63 -6.56
C GLN A 204 -22.28 -45.22 -5.91
#